data_AF-W7DRL8-F1
#
_entry.id   AF-W7DRL8-F1
#
_cell.length_a   1.000
_cell.length_b   1.000
_cell.length_c   1.000
_cell.angle_alpha   90.00
_cell.angle_beta   90.00
_cell.angle_gamma   90.00
#
_symmetry.space_group_name_H-M   'P 1'
#
loop_
_entity.id
_entity.type
_entity.pdbx_description
1 polymer ?
#
loop_
_entity_poly.entity_id
_entity_poly.type
_entity_poly.pdbx_seq_one_letter_code
_entity_poly.pdbx_strand_id
1 'polypeptide(L)'
;MEMKKILLVLMAALLSVGLTACGDEPKAEEKYSDDAYLKAMAKGLEDRWDYADSTTDDVSRKLYETAAQKELDQIKGFTDSKFKDSKLQEKAIQYINVTKESKKIAGEYGSDSFDSDWSKNADTRNQILADIDKEFNIPISKEYQTLLDEQNAKGKEVAEENDKTKNNSRIY
;
A
#
# COMPACT_ATOMS: atom_id res chain seq x y z
N MET A 1 25.10 -61.06 33.10
CA MET A 1 23.79 -60.46 32.82
C MET A 1 23.72 -60.22 31.31
N GLU A 2 22.66 -60.73 30.71
CA GLU A 2 22.39 -60.87 29.28
C GLU A 2 22.50 -59.55 28.47
N MET A 3 22.90 -59.71 27.20
CA MET A 3 23.05 -58.69 26.14
C MET A 3 21.75 -57.94 25.78
N LYS A 4 21.91 -56.75 25.14
CA LYS A 4 21.21 -56.23 23.92
C LYS A 4 21.26 -54.68 23.93
N LYS A 5 21.66 -53.91 22.90
CA LYS A 5 21.41 -53.99 21.45
C LYS A 5 22.40 -53.12 20.63
N ILE A 6 22.86 -53.67 19.50
CA ILE A 6 22.92 -53.09 18.13
C ILE A 6 23.88 -51.89 17.92
N LEU A 7 25.11 -52.13 17.44
CA LEU A 7 25.60 -52.24 16.04
C LEU A 7 26.07 -50.90 15.44
N LEU A 8 27.40 -50.74 15.42
CA LEU A 8 28.18 -49.89 14.50
C LEU A 8 27.78 -50.12 13.04
N VAL A 9 27.85 -49.09 12.18
CA VAL A 9 28.67 -49.08 10.95
C VAL A 9 28.82 -47.63 10.45
N LEU A 10 30.07 -47.16 10.40
CA LEU A 10 30.54 -46.07 9.55
C LEU A 10 30.90 -46.65 8.17
N MET A 11 30.53 -45.99 7.08
CA MET A 11 31.32 -46.07 5.84
C MET A 11 31.07 -44.85 4.94
N ALA A 12 32.13 -44.08 4.73
CA ALA A 12 32.25 -43.07 3.70
C ALA A 12 32.88 -43.69 2.45
N ALA A 13 32.39 -43.36 1.26
CA ALA A 13 33.19 -43.31 0.04
C ALA A 13 32.47 -42.51 -1.06
N LEU A 14 33.25 -41.64 -1.69
CA LEU A 14 32.93 -40.73 -2.79
C LEU A 14 32.43 -41.44 -4.05
N LEU A 15 31.70 -40.71 -4.92
CA LEU A 15 32.01 -40.64 -6.36
C LEU A 15 31.26 -39.49 -7.03
N SER A 16 32.04 -38.53 -7.52
CA SER A 16 31.65 -37.44 -8.40
C SER A 16 31.25 -37.97 -9.78
N VAL A 17 30.05 -37.63 -10.24
CA VAL A 17 29.68 -37.66 -11.65
C VAL A 17 29.21 -36.26 -12.03
N GLY A 18 29.99 -35.60 -12.88
CA GLY A 18 29.60 -34.37 -13.52
C GLY A 18 28.48 -34.62 -14.52
N LEU A 19 27.48 -33.73 -14.50
CA LEU A 19 26.61 -33.48 -15.63
C LEU A 19 26.62 -31.96 -15.84
N THR A 20 27.34 -31.53 -16.87
CA THR A 20 27.12 -30.22 -17.50
C THR A 20 25.75 -30.25 -18.15
N ALA A 21 24.72 -29.93 -17.37
CA ALA A 21 23.41 -29.59 -17.91
C ALA A 21 23.46 -28.13 -18.32
N CYS A 22 23.77 -27.87 -19.60
CA CYS A 22 23.16 -26.73 -20.29
C CYS A 22 21.66 -27.02 -20.39
N GLY A 23 20.94 -26.87 -19.27
CA GLY A 23 19.52 -26.61 -19.32
C GLY A 23 19.39 -25.12 -19.52
N ASP A 24 18.61 -24.69 -20.50
CA ASP A 24 18.00 -23.37 -20.42
C ASP A 24 17.31 -23.30 -19.06
N GLU A 25 17.90 -22.53 -18.12
CA GLU A 25 17.21 -22.22 -16.88
C GLU A 25 15.87 -21.60 -17.31
N PRO A 26 14.72 -22.12 -16.82
CA PRO A 26 13.47 -21.43 -17.07
C PRO A 26 13.68 -20.01 -16.54
N LYS A 27 13.67 -19.02 -17.44
CA LYS A 27 13.74 -17.61 -17.05
C LYS A 27 12.73 -17.44 -15.93
N ALA A 28 13.22 -17.13 -14.72
CA ALA A 28 12.34 -16.88 -13.59
C ALA A 28 11.27 -15.91 -14.07
N GLU A 29 10.00 -16.32 -14.04
CA GLU A 29 8.91 -15.43 -14.43
C GLU A 29 9.06 -14.15 -13.63
N GLU A 30 9.17 -13.02 -14.32
CA GLU A 30 9.29 -11.73 -13.65
C GLU A 30 8.03 -11.54 -12.78
N LYS A 31 8.22 -11.63 -11.47
CA LYS A 31 7.14 -11.43 -10.51
C LYS A 31 6.89 -9.94 -10.35
N TYR A 32 5.78 -9.47 -10.91
CA TYR A 32 5.33 -8.09 -10.77
C TYR A 32 4.41 -7.91 -9.57
N SER A 33 4.35 -6.68 -9.07
CA SER A 33 3.70 -6.34 -7.80
C SER A 33 2.30 -5.78 -7.94
N ASP A 34 1.77 -5.64 -9.15
CA ASP A 34 0.50 -4.96 -9.46
C ASP A 34 -0.67 -5.49 -8.62
N ASP A 35 -0.98 -6.79 -8.74
CA ASP A 35 -2.07 -7.42 -7.98
C ASP A 35 -1.82 -7.41 -6.46
N ALA A 36 -0.55 -7.58 -6.07
CA ALA A 36 -0.17 -7.59 -4.66
C ALA A 36 -0.34 -6.20 -4.04
N TYR A 37 -0.03 -5.15 -4.80
CA TYR A 37 -0.19 -3.76 -4.39
C TYR A 37 -1.66 -3.40 -4.25
N LEU A 38 -2.51 -3.72 -5.24
CA LEU A 38 -3.94 -3.40 -5.18
C LEU A 38 -4.62 -4.09 -3.99
N LYS A 39 -4.27 -5.36 -3.71
CA LYS A 39 -4.76 -6.08 -2.52
C LYS A 39 -4.25 -5.47 -1.21
N ALA A 40 -2.98 -5.07 -1.15
CA ALA A 40 -2.42 -4.41 0.02
C ALA A 40 -3.04 -3.02 0.24
N MET A 41 -3.33 -2.28 -0.83
CA MET A 41 -4.02 -1.00 -0.79
C MET A 41 -5.44 -1.14 -0.26
N ALA A 42 -6.21 -2.12 -0.76
CA ALA A 42 -7.53 -2.47 -0.23
C ALA A 42 -7.45 -2.76 1.27
N LYS A 43 -6.56 -3.67 1.68
CA LYS A 43 -6.38 -4.02 3.10
C LYS A 43 -5.97 -2.83 3.97
N GLY A 44 -5.13 -1.94 3.45
CA GLY A 44 -4.68 -0.74 4.16
C GLY A 44 -5.80 0.28 4.37
N LEU A 45 -6.70 0.42 3.39
CA LEU A 45 -7.91 1.24 3.50
C LEU A 45 -8.86 0.68 4.57
N GLU A 46 -9.14 -0.62 4.51
CA GLU A 46 -10.00 -1.32 5.48
C GLU A 46 -9.44 -1.17 6.90
N ASP A 47 -8.13 -1.44 7.10
CA ASP A 47 -7.46 -1.30 8.40
C ASP A 47 -7.53 0.12 8.95
N ARG A 48 -7.45 1.12 8.08
CA ARG A 48 -7.60 2.53 8.45
C ARG A 48 -9.01 2.83 8.93
N TRP A 49 -10.01 2.40 8.16
CA TRP A 49 -11.42 2.68 8.44
C TRP A 49 -11.89 1.93 9.69
N ASP A 50 -11.52 0.67 9.84
CA ASP A 50 -11.79 -0.11 11.06
C ASP A 50 -11.22 0.57 12.29
N TYR A 51 -9.97 1.04 12.20
CA TYR A 51 -9.35 1.73 13.33
C TYR A 51 -10.07 3.06 13.65
N ALA A 52 -10.48 3.82 12.63
CA ALA A 52 -11.19 5.07 12.81
C ALA A 52 -12.61 4.88 13.37
N ASP A 53 -13.30 3.79 13.03
CA ASP A 53 -14.65 3.46 13.49
C ASP A 53 -14.65 2.81 14.88
N SER A 54 -13.65 1.97 15.18
CA SER A 54 -13.58 1.21 16.43
C SER A 54 -13.15 2.01 17.66
N THR A 55 -12.63 3.23 17.47
CA THR A 55 -12.13 4.04 18.56
C THR A 55 -13.18 5.02 19.08
N THR A 56 -13.34 5.03 20.40
CA THR A 56 -14.09 6.06 21.12
C THR A 56 -13.21 7.26 21.51
N ASP A 57 -11.93 7.27 21.08
CA ASP A 57 -11.02 8.38 21.35
C ASP A 57 -11.60 9.64 20.68
N ASP A 58 -11.67 10.75 21.42
CA ASP A 58 -11.91 12.07 20.81
C ASP A 58 -10.90 12.29 19.67
N VAL A 59 -11.29 13.09 18.67
CA VAL A 59 -10.40 13.51 17.58
C VAL A 59 -9.06 13.95 18.17
N SER A 60 -7.98 13.25 17.83
CA SER A 60 -6.69 13.38 18.50
C SER A 60 -5.52 13.05 17.57
N ARG A 61 -4.32 13.50 17.94
CA ARG A 61 -3.05 13.12 17.27
C ARG A 61 -2.96 11.62 17.01
N LYS A 62 -3.26 10.83 18.06
CA LYS A 62 -3.13 9.38 18.05
C LYS A 62 -4.07 8.73 17.03
N LEU A 63 -5.31 9.24 16.93
CA LEU A 63 -6.28 8.81 15.92
C LEU A 63 -5.67 8.96 14.52
N TYR A 64 -5.23 10.17 14.17
CA TYR A 64 -4.70 10.49 12.85
C TYR A 64 -3.42 9.72 12.51
N GLU A 65 -2.46 9.66 13.45
CA GLU A 65 -1.19 8.94 13.23
C GLU A 65 -1.43 7.45 13.05
N THR A 66 -2.27 6.84 13.89
CA THR A 66 -2.50 5.40 13.86
C THR A 66 -3.29 5.00 12.62
N ALA A 67 -4.32 5.77 12.24
CA ALA A 67 -5.06 5.54 11.01
C ALA A 67 -4.13 5.57 9.77
N ALA A 68 -3.26 6.59 9.66
CA ALA A 68 -2.28 6.66 8.57
C ALA A 68 -1.24 5.53 8.64
N GLN A 69 -0.80 5.14 9.84
CA GLN A 69 0.18 4.06 10.03
C GLN A 69 -0.39 2.70 9.63
N LYS A 70 -1.64 2.40 9.98
CA LYS A 70 -2.34 1.16 9.62
C LYS A 70 -2.39 0.98 8.11
N GLU A 71 -2.72 2.03 7.39
CA GLU A 71 -2.69 2.06 5.92
C GLU A 71 -1.27 1.84 5.39
N LEU A 72 -0.28 2.59 5.89
CA LEU A 72 1.13 2.48 5.47
C LEU A 72 1.73 1.10 5.71
N ASP A 73 1.35 0.41 6.78
CA ASP A 73 1.90 -0.90 7.09
C ASP A 73 1.63 -1.93 5.99
N GLN A 74 0.54 -1.77 5.25
CA GLN A 74 0.22 -2.64 4.12
C GLN A 74 0.97 -2.23 2.85
N ILE A 75 1.13 -0.93 2.58
CA ILE A 75 1.58 -0.44 1.27
C ILE A 75 3.04 0.01 1.21
N LYS A 76 3.70 0.34 2.33
CA LYS A 76 5.04 0.97 2.33
C LYS A 76 6.11 0.10 1.66
N GLY A 77 5.97 -1.23 1.72
CA GLY A 77 6.89 -2.19 1.12
C GLY A 77 6.94 -2.16 -0.40
N PHE A 78 5.99 -1.49 -1.04
CA PHE A 78 5.92 -1.38 -2.50
C PHE A 78 6.70 -0.20 -3.09
N THR A 79 7.37 0.62 -2.26
CA THR A 79 8.12 1.81 -2.71
C THR A 79 9.15 1.46 -3.79
N ASP A 80 9.87 0.35 -3.63
CA ASP A 80 10.94 -0.10 -4.55
C ASP A 80 10.54 -1.34 -5.34
N SER A 81 9.25 -1.71 -5.33
CA SER A 81 8.75 -2.89 -6.02
C SER A 81 8.74 -2.72 -7.54
N LYS A 82 8.91 -3.82 -8.25
CA LYS A 82 8.78 -3.86 -9.71
C LYS A 82 7.31 -4.08 -10.09
N PHE A 83 6.79 -3.18 -10.91
CA PHE A 83 5.44 -3.24 -11.48
C PHE A 83 5.52 -3.52 -12.97
N LYS A 84 4.48 -4.15 -13.50
CA LYS A 84 4.30 -4.33 -14.93
C LYS A 84 3.71 -3.08 -15.56
N ASP A 85 2.71 -2.49 -14.90
CA ASP A 85 2.08 -1.25 -15.32
C ASP A 85 2.82 -0.06 -14.70
N SER A 86 3.48 0.73 -15.55
CA SER A 86 4.24 1.91 -15.11
C SER A 86 3.35 3.02 -14.55
N LYS A 87 2.07 3.11 -14.97
CA LYS A 87 1.13 4.08 -14.40
C LYS A 87 0.69 3.65 -13.01
N LEU A 88 0.43 2.36 -12.80
CA LEU A 88 0.16 1.84 -11.46
C LEU A 88 1.35 2.07 -10.54
N GLN A 89 2.58 1.84 -11.02
CA GLN A 89 3.79 2.14 -10.25
C GLN A 89 3.87 3.61 -9.83
N GLU A 90 3.66 4.52 -10.78
CA GLU A 90 3.72 5.96 -10.51
C GLU A 90 2.68 6.36 -9.46
N LYS A 91 1.41 5.94 -9.66
CA LYS A 91 0.34 6.23 -8.70
C LYS A 91 0.58 5.57 -7.35
N ALA A 92 1.14 4.36 -7.31
CA ALA A 92 1.50 3.67 -6.07
C ALA A 92 2.53 4.46 -5.26
N ILE A 93 3.59 4.95 -5.91
CA ILE A 93 4.61 5.79 -5.27
C ILE A 93 3.99 7.09 -4.75
N GLN A 94 3.15 7.75 -5.55
CA GLN A 94 2.45 8.97 -5.13
C GLN A 94 1.56 8.70 -3.91
N TYR A 95 0.77 7.62 -3.93
CA TYR A 95 -0.12 7.23 -2.85
C TYR A 95 0.64 6.92 -1.55
N ILE A 96 1.72 6.13 -1.63
CA ILE A 96 2.57 5.84 -0.48
C ILE A 96 3.15 7.13 0.12
N ASN A 97 3.60 8.07 -0.72
CA ASN A 97 4.19 9.32 -0.26
C ASN A 97 3.16 10.25 0.40
N VAL A 98 1.96 10.39 -0.17
CA VAL A 98 0.91 11.22 0.45
C VAL A 98 0.37 10.62 1.75
N THR A 99 0.39 9.29 1.90
CA THR A 99 0.04 8.64 3.18
C THR A 99 1.16 8.78 4.22
N LYS A 100 2.45 8.76 3.80
CA LYS A 100 3.57 9.15 4.68
C LYS A 100 3.43 10.58 5.18
N GLU A 101 3.03 11.50 4.30
CA GLU A 101 2.80 12.90 4.66
C GLU A 101 1.58 13.06 5.58
N SER A 102 0.49 12.29 5.39
CA SER A 102 -0.62 12.23 6.36
C SER A 102 -0.11 11.94 7.77
N LYS A 103 0.75 10.92 7.91
CA LYS A 103 1.32 10.57 9.22
C LYS A 103 2.18 11.69 9.79
N LYS A 104 2.97 12.38 8.97
CA LYS A 104 3.78 13.52 9.42
C LYS A 104 2.90 14.68 9.91
N ILE A 105 1.90 15.08 9.13
CA ILE A 105 0.94 16.13 9.49
C ILE A 105 0.18 15.76 10.76
N ALA A 106 -0.17 14.48 10.95
CA ALA A 106 -0.78 14.01 12.19
C ALA A 106 0.06 14.35 13.43
N GLY A 107 1.39 14.29 13.35
CA GLY A 107 2.30 14.69 14.43
C GLY A 107 2.16 16.16 14.84
N GLU A 108 1.71 17.02 13.92
CA GLU A 108 1.49 18.46 14.11
C GLU A 108 0.08 18.79 14.62
N TYR A 109 -0.71 17.77 14.98
CA TYR A 109 -2.05 17.94 15.56
C TYR A 109 -2.04 18.92 16.74
N GLY A 110 -2.95 19.90 16.66
CA GLY A 110 -3.10 21.00 17.62
C GLY A 110 -2.36 22.29 17.22
N SER A 111 -1.62 22.30 16.11
CA SER A 111 -1.06 23.52 15.53
C SER A 111 -2.10 24.31 14.74
N ASP A 112 -1.87 25.61 14.56
CA ASP A 112 -2.78 26.49 13.81
C ASP A 112 -2.95 26.09 12.34
N SER A 113 -1.96 25.42 11.73
CA SER A 113 -2.02 25.00 10.32
C SER A 113 -2.61 23.59 10.14
N PHE A 114 -2.74 22.80 11.21
CA PHE A 114 -3.07 21.38 11.15
C PHE A 114 -4.28 21.08 10.28
N ASP A 115 -5.42 21.74 10.52
CA ASP A 115 -6.65 21.45 9.79
C ASP A 115 -6.51 21.72 8.28
N SER A 116 -5.81 22.80 7.93
CA SER A 116 -5.58 23.16 6.53
C SER A 116 -4.62 22.20 5.83
N ASP A 117 -3.55 21.80 6.51
CA ASP A 117 -2.55 20.87 5.98
C ASP A 117 -3.15 19.46 5.85
N TRP A 118 -3.90 19.02 6.86
CA TRP A 118 -4.60 17.74 6.86
C TRP A 118 -5.63 17.68 5.74
N SER A 119 -6.47 18.71 5.58
CA SER A 119 -7.47 18.77 4.50
C SER A 119 -6.81 18.68 3.13
N LYS A 120 -5.79 19.51 2.87
CA LYS A 120 -5.08 19.52 1.59
C LYS A 120 -4.42 18.17 1.27
N ASN A 121 -3.85 17.53 2.28
CA ASN A 121 -3.25 16.22 2.11
C ASN A 121 -4.30 15.13 1.88
N ALA A 122 -5.44 15.19 2.59
CA ALA A 122 -6.57 14.27 2.39
C ALA A 122 -7.16 14.40 0.98
N ASP A 123 -7.31 15.62 0.48
CA ASP A 123 -7.78 15.91 -0.88
C ASP A 123 -6.85 15.29 -1.93
N THR A 124 -5.54 15.49 -1.78
CA THR A 124 -4.52 14.89 -2.65
C THR A 124 -4.57 13.37 -2.60
N ARG A 125 -4.67 12.78 -1.40
CA ARG A 125 -4.80 11.34 -1.22
C ARG A 125 -6.05 10.78 -1.90
N ASN A 126 -7.18 11.48 -1.79
CA ASN A 126 -8.44 11.06 -2.37
C ASN A 126 -8.46 11.17 -3.89
N GLN A 127 -7.79 12.17 -4.47
CA GLN A 127 -7.57 12.25 -5.91
C GLN A 127 -6.80 11.04 -6.43
N ILE A 128 -5.67 10.71 -5.80
CA ILE A 128 -4.84 9.56 -6.21
C ILE A 128 -5.61 8.24 -6.01
N LEU A 129 -6.37 8.10 -4.92
CA LEU A 129 -7.25 6.96 -4.66
C LEU A 129 -8.27 6.78 -5.79
N ALA A 130 -9.00 7.85 -6.13
CA ALA A 130 -10.03 7.83 -7.17
C ALA A 130 -9.46 7.46 -8.54
N ASP A 131 -8.27 7.97 -8.85
CA ASP A 131 -7.54 7.66 -10.07
C ASP A 131 -7.13 6.19 -10.13
N ILE A 132 -6.58 5.64 -9.04
CA ILE A 132 -6.18 4.22 -8.99
C ILE A 132 -7.42 3.34 -9.13
N ASP A 133 -8.49 3.61 -8.39
CA ASP A 133 -9.69 2.79 -8.40
C ASP A 133 -10.38 2.80 -9.77
N LYS A 134 -10.45 3.97 -10.40
CA LYS A 134 -11.02 4.12 -11.75
C LYS A 134 -10.26 3.33 -12.81
N GLU A 135 -8.92 3.31 -12.76
CA GLU A 135 -8.08 2.69 -13.79
C GLU A 135 -7.80 1.21 -13.53
N PHE A 136 -7.71 0.80 -12.26
CA PHE A 136 -7.18 -0.52 -11.87
C PHE A 136 -8.13 -1.34 -10.99
N ASN A 137 -9.23 -0.75 -10.51
CA ASN A 137 -10.22 -1.37 -9.63
C ASN A 137 -9.60 -1.93 -8.34
N ILE A 138 -9.76 -1.22 -7.23
CA ILE A 138 -9.29 -1.66 -5.92
C ILE A 138 -10.22 -2.79 -5.43
N PRO A 139 -9.70 -3.97 -5.06
CA PRO A 139 -10.51 -5.10 -4.64
C PRO A 139 -10.96 -4.95 -3.18
N ILE A 140 -11.72 -3.89 -2.88
CA ILE A 140 -12.24 -3.62 -1.53
C ILE A 140 -13.34 -4.62 -1.14
N SER A 141 -13.43 -4.97 0.14
CA SER A 141 -14.52 -5.78 0.66
C SER A 141 -15.83 -5.00 0.60
N LYS A 142 -16.94 -5.71 0.32
CA LYS A 142 -18.26 -5.11 0.10
C LYS A 142 -18.74 -4.21 1.24
N GLU A 143 -18.35 -4.52 2.48
CA GLU A 143 -18.71 -3.75 3.66
C GLU A 143 -18.12 -2.33 3.66
N TYR A 144 -17.00 -2.11 2.96
CA TYR A 144 -16.36 -0.79 2.84
C TYR A 144 -16.62 -0.11 1.50
N GLN A 145 -17.44 -0.69 0.61
CA GLN A 145 -17.67 -0.13 -0.72
C GLN A 145 -18.22 1.32 -0.64
N THR A 146 -19.15 1.59 0.26
CA THR A 146 -19.70 2.94 0.45
C THR A 146 -18.62 3.94 0.89
N LEU A 147 -17.70 3.52 1.77
CA LEU A 147 -16.58 4.38 2.19
C LEU A 147 -15.62 4.66 1.03
N LEU A 148 -15.33 3.66 0.19
CA LEU A 148 -14.53 3.86 -1.02
C LEU A 148 -15.23 4.84 -1.98
N ASP A 149 -16.52 4.64 -2.24
CA ASP A 149 -17.31 5.48 -3.14
C ASP A 149 -17.33 6.95 -2.69
N GLU A 150 -17.49 7.20 -1.39
CA GLU A 150 -17.44 8.55 -0.80
C GLU A 150 -16.08 9.21 -0.96
N GLN A 151 -14.98 8.49 -0.70
CA GLN A 151 -13.63 9.05 -0.88
C GLN A 151 -13.33 9.30 -2.37
N ASN A 152 -13.80 8.42 -3.25
CA ASN A 152 -13.71 8.61 -4.69
C ASN A 152 -14.48 9.83 -5.17
N ALA A 153 -15.68 10.08 -4.62
CA ALA A 153 -16.47 11.27 -4.93
C ALA A 153 -15.74 12.55 -4.54
N LYS A 154 -15.20 12.61 -3.30
CA LYS A 154 -14.38 13.74 -2.83
C LYS A 154 -13.16 13.97 -3.72
N GLY A 155 -12.45 12.89 -4.10
CA GLY A 155 -11.31 12.98 -5.01
C GLY A 155 -11.66 13.61 -6.36
N LYS A 156 -12.81 13.24 -6.93
CA LYS A 156 -13.31 13.82 -8.18
C LYS A 156 -13.69 15.29 -8.03
N GLU A 157 -14.38 15.67 -6.96
CA GLU A 157 -14.76 17.06 -6.69
C GLU A 157 -13.53 17.98 -6.63
N VAL A 158 -12.49 17.59 -5.88
CA VAL A 158 -11.25 18.38 -5.79
C VAL A 158 -10.56 18.47 -7.16
N ALA A 159 -10.58 17.39 -7.96
CA ALA A 159 -9.98 17.43 -9.31
C ALA A 159 -10.70 18.44 -10.22
N GLU A 160 -12.03 18.48 -10.18
CA GLU A 160 -12.83 19.45 -10.93
C GLU A 160 -12.60 20.89 -10.47
N GLU A 161 -12.46 21.13 -9.18
CA GLU A 161 -12.16 22.46 -8.61
C GLU A 161 -10.77 22.96 -9.05
N ASN A 162 -9.78 22.08 -9.03
CA ASN A 162 -8.43 22.39 -9.50
C ASN A 162 -8.41 22.75 -10.99
N ASP A 163 -9.20 22.06 -11.82
CA ASP A 163 -9.28 22.34 -13.25
C ASP A 163 -10.00 23.65 -13.55
N LYS A 164 -11.09 23.98 -12.83
CA LYS A 164 -11.75 25.28 -12.90
C LYS A 164 -10.80 26.42 -12.52
N THR A 165 -10.03 26.24 -11.45
CA THR A 165 -9.08 27.25 -10.96
C THR A 165 -7.94 27.48 -11.95
N LYS A 166 -7.35 26.40 -12.49
CA LYS A 166 -6.31 26.49 -13.54
C LYS A 166 -6.83 27.19 -14.79
N ASN A 167 -8.05 26.87 -15.22
CA ASN A 167 -8.63 27.49 -16.40
C ASN A 167 -8.90 28.97 -16.18
N ASN A 168 -9.41 29.39 -15.02
CA ASN A 168 -9.58 30.81 -14.71
C ASN A 168 -8.26 31.58 -14.62
N SER A 169 -7.18 30.95 -14.11
CA SER A 169 -5.85 31.59 -14.03
C SER A 169 -5.16 31.80 -15.37
N ARG A 170 -5.61 31.15 -16.44
CA ARG A 170 -5.06 31.29 -17.80
C ARG A 170 -5.71 32.40 -18.63
N ILE A 171 -6.73 33.07 -18.09
CA ILE A 171 -7.52 34.11 -18.78
C ILE A 171 -7.08 35.53 -18.36
N TYR A 172 -6.13 35.63 -17.43
CA TYR A 172 -5.48 36.88 -17.00
C TYR A 172 -3.99 36.86 -17.37
#